data_AF-A0A4U0W6X6-F1
#
_entry.id   AF-A0A4U0W6X6-F1
#
_cell.length_a   1.000
_cell.length_b   1.000
_cell.length_c   1.000
_cell.angle_alpha   90.00
_cell.angle_beta   90.00
_cell.angle_gamma   90.00
#
_symmetry.space_group_name_H-M   'P 1'
#
loop_
_entity.id
_entity.type
_entity.pdbx_description
1 polymer ?
#
loop_
_entity_poly.entity_id
_entity_poly.type
_entity_poly.pdbx_seq_one_letter_code
_entity_poly.pdbx_strand_id
1 'polypeptide(L)'
;MDEEQRISACKASVRQLYTMLSSSPSDWRYYIVTARGVIASIESTTFMHSSSRVAEQTWLVNGLQQLAYHDADSEIVSDVADWCTRQWLTILMRHPDNVPALNGIGQNWLSRAQASLARIHRVEQSSSSSGGSSTRVTLSSESMTGSEEERQASQAAIEAEARLHTADYVEARGILLPATEYLNKAVEAAQAQNVLTGDLLATTAEAYMSLGNVSYTRINEQYFHQAISYLRMATSVLSNIRSLTASLFGVAAGILGLESYPGFIFYLLGSILVSVLVLALRAESKPKQYFHRPLGDLVTWESKKSRHRARKRLVSSEHEASKEGREKYTPAAWDVTSVQSQQQSILKHRDLFDVDTSTLSQTVTMLEARLEQANLLKKVVDAIKDLVQDCNFDCNDSGIALQAMDNSHVALVSMMLKSESFSPFRCDRNIALGINLTSLTKVLRCAANEDILTLKAEDAPDVVNLVFESAESDRLSEYDIKLMDIDQEHLGIPETEYAATISMPSAEFQKICRDLMALSESVSIECTKEGVKFACSGDIGSGSVTLRSHTNVEKPQLNVEIDLSEPVALTFSLKYLVNFCKASGLSEQVRLCLSNEVPLLVEYALSNNSYLRFYLAPKIGDEE
;
A
#
# COMPACT_ATOMS: atom_id res chain seq x y z
N MET A 1 42.42 13.77 -35.44
CA MET A 1 41.52 14.35 -34.43
C MET A 1 41.64 13.46 -33.22
N ASP A 2 42.15 14.01 -32.13
CA ASP A 2 42.34 13.28 -30.87
C ASP A 2 41.00 12.75 -30.33
N GLU A 3 40.99 11.65 -29.60
CA GLU A 3 39.74 11.02 -29.10
C GLU A 3 38.94 12.02 -28.25
N GLU A 4 39.64 12.83 -27.45
CA GLU A 4 39.06 13.87 -26.60
C GLU A 4 38.46 15.05 -27.40
N GLN A 5 39.05 15.38 -28.56
CA GLN A 5 38.50 16.37 -29.48
C GLN A 5 37.20 15.88 -30.15
N ARG A 6 37.08 14.57 -30.39
CA ARG A 6 35.83 13.98 -30.92
C ARG A 6 34.71 14.05 -29.87
N ILE A 7 35.02 13.68 -28.63
CA ILE A 7 34.07 13.69 -27.52
C ILE A 7 33.60 15.13 -27.21
N SER A 8 34.50 16.12 -27.25
CA SER A 8 34.12 17.52 -27.04
C SER A 8 33.23 18.07 -28.16
N ALA A 9 33.49 17.69 -29.42
CA ALA A 9 32.61 17.99 -30.55
C ALA A 9 31.21 17.38 -30.38
N CYS A 10 31.12 16.09 -30.00
CA CYS A 10 29.84 15.43 -29.72
C CYS A 10 29.06 16.13 -28.61
N LYS A 11 29.72 16.53 -27.51
CA LYS A 11 29.09 17.29 -26.42
C LYS A 11 28.59 18.66 -26.89
N ALA A 12 29.33 19.35 -27.75
CA ALA A 12 28.90 20.62 -28.33
C ALA A 12 27.64 20.44 -29.19
N SER A 13 27.59 19.39 -30.01
CA SER A 13 26.39 19.04 -30.79
C SER A 13 25.19 18.75 -29.89
N VAL A 14 25.36 18.01 -28.79
CA VAL A 14 24.26 17.73 -27.84
C VAL A 14 23.80 19.01 -27.11
N ARG A 15 24.70 19.93 -26.75
CA ARG A 15 24.29 21.23 -26.18
C ARG A 15 23.49 22.08 -27.18
N GLN A 16 23.86 22.01 -28.46
CA GLN A 16 23.12 22.67 -29.52
C GLN A 16 21.72 22.07 -29.67
N LEU A 17 21.59 20.73 -29.56
CA LEU A 17 20.29 20.06 -29.54
C LEU A 17 19.39 20.59 -28.40
N TYR A 18 19.92 20.65 -27.17
CA TYR A 18 19.17 21.17 -26.02
C TYR A 18 18.69 22.62 -26.23
N THR A 19 19.57 23.48 -26.71
CA THR A 19 19.26 24.89 -26.94
C THR A 19 18.13 25.01 -27.96
N MET A 20 18.20 24.24 -29.05
CA MET A 20 17.22 24.27 -30.12
C MET A 20 15.88 23.65 -29.74
N LEU A 21 15.88 22.58 -28.94
CA LEU A 21 14.67 21.97 -28.40
C LEU A 21 13.89 22.96 -27.53
N SER A 22 14.60 23.82 -26.78
CA SER A 22 13.98 24.85 -25.95
C SER A 22 13.48 26.08 -26.74
N SER A 23 14.15 26.46 -27.84
CA SER A 23 13.82 27.67 -28.61
C SER A 23 12.82 27.44 -29.74
N SER A 24 12.85 26.26 -30.37
CA SER A 24 12.06 25.93 -31.57
C SER A 24 11.63 24.46 -31.57
N PRO A 25 10.59 24.08 -30.81
CA PRO A 25 10.15 22.69 -30.66
C PRO A 25 9.62 22.04 -31.95
N SER A 26 9.17 22.82 -32.93
CA SER A 26 8.60 22.30 -34.18
C SER A 26 9.63 21.67 -35.13
N ASP A 27 10.91 22.05 -35.01
CA ASP A 27 11.96 21.71 -35.97
C ASP A 27 12.82 20.50 -35.53
N TRP A 28 12.39 19.78 -34.49
CA TRP A 28 13.15 18.67 -33.89
C TRP A 28 13.55 17.57 -34.90
N ARG A 29 12.73 17.35 -35.95
CA ARG A 29 12.97 16.34 -37.00
C ARG A 29 14.29 16.55 -37.76
N TYR A 30 14.72 17.80 -37.98
CA TYR A 30 15.97 18.10 -38.68
C TYR A 30 17.21 17.65 -37.89
N TYR A 31 17.06 17.50 -36.58
CA TYR A 31 18.15 17.17 -35.67
C TYR A 31 18.35 15.66 -35.46
N ILE A 32 17.45 14.82 -35.97
CA ILE A 32 17.58 13.35 -35.93
C ILE A 32 18.87 12.91 -36.65
N VAL A 33 19.19 13.53 -37.79
CA VAL A 33 20.42 13.22 -38.55
C VAL A 33 21.66 13.57 -37.74
N THR A 34 21.65 14.72 -37.05
CA THR A 34 22.73 15.15 -36.16
C THR A 34 22.90 14.19 -34.98
N ALA A 35 21.79 13.76 -34.36
CA ALA A 35 21.82 12.79 -33.26
C ALA A 35 22.38 11.42 -33.70
N ARG A 36 21.98 10.91 -34.87
CA ARG A 36 22.56 9.69 -35.46
C ARG A 36 24.06 9.84 -35.73
N GLY A 37 24.49 10.99 -36.22
CA GLY A 37 25.91 11.32 -36.40
C GLY A 37 26.70 11.35 -35.09
N VAL A 38 26.10 11.86 -34.02
CA VAL A 38 26.67 11.84 -32.66
C VAL A 38 26.79 10.40 -32.15
N ILE A 39 25.76 9.57 -32.31
CA ILE A 39 25.78 8.15 -31.92
C ILE A 39 26.91 7.40 -32.63
N ALA A 40 27.00 7.49 -33.96
CA ALA A 40 28.05 6.83 -34.74
C ALA A 40 29.45 7.29 -34.32
N SER A 41 29.60 8.58 -34.02
CA SER A 41 30.87 9.13 -33.53
C SER A 41 31.24 8.60 -32.14
N ILE A 42 30.27 8.41 -31.26
CA ILE A 42 30.49 7.90 -29.89
C ILE A 42 30.77 6.41 -29.88
N GLU A 43 30.07 5.62 -30.70
CA GLU A 43 30.33 4.17 -30.83
C GLU A 43 31.74 3.89 -31.35
N SER A 44 32.32 4.82 -32.13
CA SER A 44 33.72 4.73 -32.58
C SER A 44 34.76 5.03 -31.49
N THR A 45 34.33 5.41 -30.28
CA THR A 45 35.20 5.77 -29.15
C THR A 45 35.06 4.81 -27.98
N THR A 46 36.06 4.81 -27.09
CA THR A 46 36.00 4.04 -25.83
C THR A 46 35.19 4.74 -24.73
N PHE A 47 34.57 5.89 -25.05
CA PHE A 47 33.90 6.77 -24.10
C PHE A 47 32.87 6.04 -23.22
N MET A 48 32.01 5.20 -23.80
CA MET A 48 30.97 4.44 -23.07
C MET A 48 31.52 3.27 -22.25
N HIS A 49 32.78 2.87 -22.47
CA HIS A 49 33.46 1.80 -21.72
C HIS A 49 34.28 2.34 -20.54
N SER A 50 34.53 3.65 -20.48
CA SER A 50 35.27 4.27 -19.38
C SER A 50 34.45 4.32 -18.08
N SER A 51 35.05 3.91 -16.96
CA SER A 51 34.39 3.86 -15.64
C SER A 51 34.39 5.20 -14.89
N SER A 52 35.27 6.14 -15.24
CA SER A 52 35.42 7.41 -14.52
C SER A 52 34.47 8.54 -14.99
N ARG A 53 33.79 8.38 -16.14
CA ARG A 53 33.05 9.47 -16.81
C ARG A 53 31.53 9.31 -16.78
N VAL A 54 31.00 8.58 -15.80
CA VAL A 54 29.57 8.21 -15.74
C VAL A 54 28.65 9.43 -15.82
N ALA A 55 28.95 10.52 -15.11
CA ALA A 55 28.12 11.75 -15.15
C ALA A 55 28.02 12.38 -16.54
N GLU A 56 29.07 12.27 -17.36
CA GLU A 56 29.05 12.80 -18.73
C GLU A 56 28.33 11.85 -19.71
N GLN A 57 28.43 10.55 -19.47
CA GLN A 57 27.70 9.52 -20.22
C GLN A 57 26.19 9.66 -19.96
N THR A 58 25.77 9.76 -18.69
CA THR A 58 24.36 9.91 -18.33
C THR A 58 23.77 11.20 -18.88
N TRP A 59 24.51 12.33 -18.81
CA TRP A 59 24.08 13.59 -19.42
C TRP A 59 23.87 13.47 -20.94
N LEU A 60 24.81 12.83 -21.63
CA LEU A 60 24.75 12.68 -23.09
C LEU A 60 23.59 11.77 -23.53
N VAL A 61 23.44 10.62 -22.88
CA VAL A 61 22.37 9.66 -23.20
C VAL A 61 21.01 10.29 -22.90
N ASN A 62 20.88 11.04 -21.80
CA ASN A 62 19.67 11.79 -21.49
C ASN A 62 19.31 12.82 -22.57
N GLY A 63 20.29 13.54 -23.12
CA GLY A 63 20.05 14.52 -24.20
C GLY A 63 19.58 13.89 -25.50
N LEU A 64 20.14 12.73 -25.87
CA LEU A 64 19.69 11.98 -27.03
C LEU A 64 18.31 11.34 -26.80
N GLN A 65 18.03 10.89 -25.57
CA GLN A 65 16.73 10.34 -25.19
C GLN A 65 15.61 11.37 -25.27
N GLN A 66 15.83 12.60 -24.82
CA GLN A 66 14.83 13.68 -24.91
C GLN A 66 14.46 14.00 -26.36
N LEU A 67 15.41 13.92 -27.29
CA LEU A 67 15.13 14.07 -28.71
C LEU A 67 14.34 12.86 -29.26
N ALA A 68 14.71 11.64 -28.87
CA ALA A 68 14.07 10.41 -29.35
C ALA A 68 12.58 10.33 -29.01
N TYR A 69 12.19 10.93 -27.88
CA TYR A 69 10.83 10.92 -27.34
C TYR A 69 10.13 12.29 -27.38
N HIS A 70 10.62 13.24 -28.18
CA HIS A 70 10.02 14.58 -28.27
C HIS A 70 8.55 14.54 -28.76
N ASP A 71 8.18 13.57 -29.60
CA ASP A 71 6.81 13.33 -30.10
C ASP A 71 6.39 11.87 -29.84
N ALA A 72 6.42 11.47 -28.56
CA ALA A 72 6.17 10.09 -28.14
C ALA A 72 4.74 9.58 -28.46
N ASP A 73 3.78 10.49 -28.64
CA ASP A 73 2.37 10.17 -28.95
C ASP A 73 2.14 9.73 -30.41
N SER A 74 3.01 10.18 -31.31
CA SER A 74 2.84 9.98 -32.76
C SER A 74 3.94 9.10 -33.36
N GLU A 75 5.21 9.39 -33.09
CA GLU A 75 6.35 8.72 -33.72
C GLU A 75 7.59 8.75 -32.82
N ILE A 76 8.02 7.57 -32.38
CA ILE A 76 9.27 7.39 -31.62
C ILE A 76 10.40 7.11 -32.60
N VAL A 77 11.53 7.80 -32.43
CA VAL A 77 12.77 7.49 -33.18
C VAL A 77 13.39 6.23 -32.57
N SER A 78 12.90 5.06 -33.01
CA SER A 78 13.20 3.76 -32.41
C SER A 78 14.68 3.41 -32.38
N ASP A 79 15.45 3.76 -33.41
CA ASP A 79 16.88 3.48 -33.49
C ASP A 79 17.69 4.24 -32.42
N VAL A 80 17.36 5.52 -32.20
CA VAL A 80 17.97 6.35 -31.15
C VAL A 80 17.50 5.90 -29.77
N ALA A 81 16.22 5.57 -29.62
CA ALA A 81 15.64 5.09 -28.37
C ALA A 81 16.26 3.75 -27.91
N ASP A 82 16.40 2.77 -28.81
CA ASP A 82 17.01 1.47 -28.53
C ASP A 82 18.50 1.57 -28.25
N TRP A 83 19.19 2.53 -28.89
CA TRP A 83 20.56 2.85 -28.51
C TRP A 83 20.61 3.39 -27.08
N CYS A 84 19.77 4.37 -26.71
CA CYS A 84 19.74 4.93 -25.36
C CYS A 84 19.45 3.85 -24.30
N THR A 85 18.47 2.97 -24.52
CA THR A 85 18.15 1.87 -23.60
C THR A 85 19.35 0.94 -23.37
N ARG A 86 20.07 0.57 -24.44
CA ARG A 86 21.29 -0.26 -24.32
C ARG A 86 22.39 0.43 -23.52
N GLN A 87 22.58 1.73 -23.73
CA GLN A 87 23.58 2.50 -22.99
C GLN A 87 23.22 2.64 -21.51
N TRP A 88 21.95 2.89 -21.19
CA TRP A 88 21.50 2.95 -19.80
C TRP A 88 21.68 1.62 -19.06
N LEU A 89 21.30 0.50 -19.69
CA LEU A 89 21.52 -0.83 -19.11
C LEU A 89 23.01 -1.12 -18.90
N THR A 90 23.86 -0.70 -19.83
CA THR A 90 25.33 -0.83 -19.70
C THR A 90 25.86 -0.05 -18.50
N ILE A 91 25.34 1.16 -18.25
CA ILE A 91 25.71 1.98 -17.10
C ILE A 91 25.19 1.33 -15.81
N LEU A 92 23.94 0.86 -15.80
CA LEU A 92 23.30 0.23 -14.64
C LEU A 92 24.01 -1.07 -14.21
N MET A 93 24.44 -1.90 -15.17
CA MET A 93 25.19 -3.12 -14.89
C MET A 93 26.55 -2.86 -14.22
N ARG A 94 27.14 -1.67 -14.42
CA ARG A 94 28.39 -1.28 -13.75
C ARG A 94 28.15 -0.53 -12.43
N HIS A 95 27.06 0.22 -12.36
CA HIS A 95 26.69 1.04 -11.22
C HIS A 95 25.19 0.86 -10.91
N PRO A 96 24.82 -0.15 -10.09
CA PRO A 96 23.43 -0.50 -9.85
C PRO A 96 22.62 0.61 -9.17
N ASP A 97 23.27 1.44 -8.34
CA ASP A 97 22.60 2.50 -7.58
C ASP A 97 22.65 3.87 -8.28
N ASN A 98 22.97 3.93 -9.57
CA ASN A 98 23.06 5.20 -10.30
C ASN A 98 21.67 5.79 -10.58
N VAL A 99 21.30 6.81 -9.80
CA VAL A 99 19.98 7.48 -9.88
C VAL A 99 19.65 8.00 -11.29
N PRO A 100 20.53 8.75 -12.00
CA PRO A 100 20.25 9.17 -13.37
C PRO A 100 19.97 8.03 -14.35
N ALA A 101 20.64 6.89 -14.20
CA ALA A 101 20.44 5.73 -15.08
C ALA A 101 19.10 5.04 -14.82
N LEU A 102 18.74 4.83 -13.55
CA LEU A 102 17.44 4.27 -13.17
C LEU A 102 16.29 5.18 -13.64
N ASN A 103 16.41 6.49 -13.43
CA ASN A 103 15.43 7.47 -13.91
C ASN A 103 15.35 7.48 -15.45
N GLY A 104 16.48 7.45 -16.15
CA GLY A 104 16.53 7.41 -17.61
C GLY A 104 15.82 6.19 -18.21
N ILE A 105 16.00 5.01 -17.62
CA ILE A 105 15.29 3.78 -18.03
C ILE A 105 13.80 3.89 -17.74
N GLY A 106 13.42 4.37 -16.54
CA GLY A 106 12.03 4.57 -16.16
C GLY A 106 11.29 5.51 -17.12
N GLN A 107 11.90 6.65 -17.45
CA GLN A 107 11.38 7.60 -18.43
C GLN A 107 11.25 6.99 -19.83
N ASN A 108 12.20 6.16 -20.26
CA ASN A 108 12.16 5.48 -21.56
C ASN A 108 10.92 4.59 -21.67
N TRP A 109 10.66 3.77 -20.65
CA TRP A 109 9.46 2.93 -20.58
C TRP A 109 8.17 3.77 -20.52
N LEU A 110 8.16 4.83 -19.71
CA LEU A 110 7.01 5.73 -19.63
C LEU A 110 6.70 6.40 -20.98
N SER A 111 7.73 6.88 -21.71
CA SER A 111 7.55 7.47 -23.04
C SER A 111 7.08 6.45 -24.08
N ARG A 112 7.51 5.18 -24.01
CA ARG A 112 6.99 4.11 -24.87
C ARG A 112 5.51 3.82 -24.62
N ALA A 113 5.04 3.97 -23.38
CA ALA A 113 3.64 3.76 -23.04
C ALA A 113 2.70 4.85 -23.58
N GLN A 114 3.21 6.06 -23.87
CA GLN A 114 2.39 7.19 -24.33
C GLN A 114 1.62 6.88 -25.63
N ALA A 115 2.24 6.15 -26.56
CA ALA A 115 1.56 5.74 -27.79
C ALA A 115 0.33 4.84 -27.52
N SER A 116 0.43 3.91 -26.56
CA SER A 116 -0.70 3.06 -26.14
C SER A 116 -1.76 3.84 -25.35
N LEU A 117 -1.33 4.74 -24.46
CA LEU A 117 -2.24 5.60 -23.69
C LEU A 117 -3.02 6.56 -24.60
N ALA A 118 -2.38 7.11 -25.64
CA ALA A 118 -3.03 7.95 -26.63
C ALA A 118 -4.08 7.19 -27.45
N ARG A 119 -3.83 5.91 -27.78
CA ARG A 119 -4.84 5.03 -28.42
C ARG A 119 -6.03 4.80 -27.52
N ILE A 120 -5.80 4.45 -26.25
CA ILE A 120 -6.84 4.27 -25.23
C ILE A 120 -7.71 5.52 -25.12
N HIS A 121 -7.09 6.69 -24.98
CA HIS A 121 -7.80 7.96 -24.85
C HIS A 121 -8.64 8.31 -26.08
N ARG A 122 -8.17 8.01 -27.32
CA ARG A 122 -8.97 8.19 -28.55
C ARG A 122 -10.20 7.27 -28.57
N VAL A 123 -10.05 6.03 -28.11
CA VAL A 123 -11.17 5.07 -28.02
C VAL A 123 -12.20 5.52 -26.97
N GLU A 124 -11.77 5.99 -25.80
CA GLU A 124 -12.65 6.53 -24.76
C GLU A 124 -13.41 7.80 -25.21
N GLN A 125 -12.78 8.66 -26.01
CA GLN A 125 -13.45 9.83 -26.59
C GLN A 125 -14.48 9.43 -27.65
N SER A 126 -14.18 8.42 -28.48
CA SER A 126 -15.10 7.96 -29.54
C SER A 126 -16.37 7.31 -28.96
N SER A 127 -16.25 6.53 -27.89
CA SER A 127 -17.38 5.88 -27.18
C SER A 127 -18.27 6.87 -26.42
N SER A 128 -17.74 8.03 -26.05
CA SER A 128 -18.53 9.14 -25.47
C SER A 128 -19.37 9.89 -26.52
N SER A 129 -19.01 9.80 -27.80
CA SER A 129 -19.66 10.52 -28.91
C SER A 129 -20.80 9.74 -29.60
N SER A 130 -20.92 8.44 -29.35
CA SER A 130 -22.03 7.60 -29.84
C SER A 130 -23.35 7.77 -29.08
N GLY A 131 -23.36 8.55 -27.99
CA GLY A 131 -24.59 8.94 -27.26
C GLY A 131 -25.21 10.26 -27.71
N GLY A 132 -24.62 10.93 -28.70
CA GLY A 132 -24.95 12.33 -29.01
C GLY A 132 -24.98 12.66 -30.48
N SER A 133 -25.89 12.07 -31.26
CA SER A 133 -26.48 12.79 -32.40
C SER A 133 -27.75 12.16 -32.97
N SER A 134 -28.80 13.00 -32.97
CA SER A 134 -29.94 13.03 -33.89
C SER A 134 -31.25 12.35 -33.48
N THR A 135 -31.91 12.90 -32.45
CA THR A 135 -33.35 13.19 -32.57
C THR A 135 -33.68 14.49 -31.82
N ARG A 136 -34.10 15.51 -32.58
CA ARG A 136 -34.68 16.74 -32.05
C ARG A 136 -36.05 16.40 -31.45
N VAL A 137 -36.11 16.13 -30.15
CA VAL A 137 -37.36 16.00 -29.40
C VAL A 137 -37.44 17.12 -28.38
N THR A 138 -38.58 17.78 -28.44
CA THR A 138 -39.04 18.93 -27.66
C THR A 138 -38.91 18.75 -26.15
N LEU A 139 -38.66 19.88 -25.46
CA LEU A 139 -38.68 19.99 -24.00
C LEU A 139 -39.96 19.40 -23.41
N SER A 140 -39.83 18.27 -22.73
CA SER A 140 -40.66 17.90 -21.59
C SER A 140 -39.74 17.32 -20.53
N SER A 141 -39.73 17.97 -19.37
CA SER A 141 -39.02 17.54 -18.17
C SER A 141 -39.61 16.23 -17.65
N GLU A 142 -38.99 15.10 -17.99
CA GLU A 142 -39.15 13.87 -17.22
C GLU A 142 -37.97 13.77 -16.26
N SER A 143 -38.26 13.91 -14.97
CA SER A 143 -37.32 13.63 -13.90
C SER A 143 -36.97 12.15 -13.94
N MET A 144 -35.73 11.84 -14.30
CA MET A 144 -35.15 10.50 -14.15
C MET A 144 -35.30 10.06 -12.69
N THR A 145 -35.76 8.83 -12.48
CA THR A 145 -35.83 8.23 -11.15
C THR A 145 -34.43 7.76 -10.73
N GLY A 146 -34.09 7.83 -9.44
CA GLY A 146 -32.75 7.42 -8.96
C GLY A 146 -32.36 5.98 -9.35
N SER A 147 -33.34 5.11 -9.60
CA SER A 147 -33.12 3.74 -10.09
C SER A 147 -32.66 3.65 -11.55
N GLU A 148 -32.97 4.64 -12.40
CA GLU A 148 -32.47 4.69 -13.78
C GLU A 148 -31.00 5.13 -13.83
N GLU A 149 -30.62 6.08 -12.97
CA GLU A 149 -29.24 6.57 -12.85
C GLU A 149 -28.30 5.49 -12.31
N GLU A 150 -28.74 4.71 -11.30
CA GLU A 150 -27.98 3.55 -10.78
C GLU A 150 -27.80 2.44 -11.84
N ARG A 151 -28.82 2.22 -12.69
CA ARG A 151 -28.72 1.26 -13.81
C ARG A 151 -27.77 1.73 -14.90
N GLN A 152 -27.78 3.02 -15.24
CA GLN A 152 -26.83 3.57 -16.20
C GLN A 152 -25.40 3.59 -15.65
N ALA A 153 -25.21 3.88 -14.36
CA ALA A 153 -23.90 3.85 -13.71
C ALA A 153 -23.33 2.43 -13.65
N SER A 154 -24.15 1.44 -13.27
CA SER A 154 -23.73 0.03 -13.26
C SER A 154 -23.41 -0.50 -14.66
N GLN A 155 -24.18 -0.12 -15.68
CA GLN A 155 -23.89 -0.51 -17.06
C GLN A 155 -22.61 0.15 -17.61
N ALA A 156 -22.37 1.42 -17.26
CA ALA A 156 -21.12 2.11 -17.60
C ALA A 156 -19.90 1.51 -16.89
N ALA A 157 -20.05 1.04 -15.65
CA ALA A 157 -18.99 0.36 -14.90
C ALA A 157 -18.63 -1.00 -15.54
N ILE A 158 -19.64 -1.79 -15.95
CA ILE A 158 -19.44 -3.06 -16.65
C ILE A 158 -18.77 -2.85 -18.01
N GLU A 159 -19.16 -1.81 -18.75
CA GLU A 159 -18.54 -1.47 -20.02
C GLU A 159 -17.09 -0.98 -19.86
N ALA A 160 -16.80 -0.21 -18.81
CA ALA A 160 -15.45 0.21 -18.45
C ALA A 160 -14.56 -1.01 -18.09
N GLU A 161 -15.09 -1.96 -17.33
CA GLU A 161 -14.37 -3.19 -16.96
C GLU A 161 -14.05 -4.05 -18.19
N ALA A 162 -15.00 -4.17 -19.14
CA ALA A 162 -14.77 -4.89 -20.40
C ALA A 162 -13.64 -4.27 -21.25
N ARG A 163 -13.45 -2.95 -21.20
CA ARG A 163 -12.38 -2.25 -21.95
C ARG A 163 -10.98 -2.55 -21.42
N LEU A 164 -10.84 -2.84 -20.12
CA LEU A 164 -9.55 -3.18 -19.50
C LEU A 164 -8.94 -4.48 -20.07
N HIS A 165 -9.77 -5.34 -20.67
CA HIS A 165 -9.34 -6.58 -21.32
C HIS A 165 -8.92 -6.41 -22.79
N THR A 166 -8.98 -5.20 -23.33
CA THR A 166 -8.55 -4.93 -24.72
C THR A 166 -7.03 -4.96 -24.86
N ALA A 167 -6.55 -5.26 -26.08
CA ALA A 167 -5.12 -5.39 -26.37
C ALA A 167 -4.32 -4.13 -26.00
N ASP A 168 -4.87 -2.93 -26.24
CA ASP A 168 -4.21 -1.67 -25.92
C ASP A 168 -3.98 -1.48 -24.41
N TYR A 169 -4.93 -1.88 -23.55
CA TYR A 169 -4.77 -1.82 -22.08
C TYR A 169 -3.79 -2.88 -21.56
N VAL A 170 -3.72 -4.05 -22.18
CA VAL A 170 -2.74 -5.09 -21.83
C VAL A 170 -1.33 -4.63 -22.21
N GLU A 171 -1.16 -4.06 -23.40
CA GLU A 171 0.11 -3.50 -23.87
C GLU A 171 0.58 -2.35 -22.97
N ALA A 172 -0.31 -1.38 -22.68
CA ALA A 172 0.01 -0.25 -21.82
C ALA A 172 0.45 -0.72 -20.41
N ARG A 173 -0.23 -1.70 -19.80
CA ARG A 173 0.18 -2.26 -18.50
C ARG A 173 1.54 -2.96 -18.56
N GLY A 174 1.77 -3.75 -19.61
CA GLY A 174 3.04 -4.46 -19.80
C GLY A 174 4.25 -3.52 -19.91
N ILE A 175 4.04 -2.33 -20.48
CA ILE A 175 5.09 -1.30 -20.63
C ILE A 175 5.20 -0.42 -19.36
N LEU A 176 4.09 -0.11 -18.69
CA LEU A 176 4.07 0.76 -17.51
C LEU A 176 4.60 0.06 -16.24
N LEU A 177 4.44 -1.26 -16.10
CA LEU A 177 4.90 -1.97 -14.91
C LEU A 177 6.45 -1.90 -14.73
N PRO A 178 7.27 -2.17 -15.77
CA PRO A 178 8.71 -1.89 -15.68
C PRO A 178 9.02 -0.42 -15.39
N ALA A 179 8.25 0.51 -15.93
CA ALA A 179 8.47 1.94 -15.72
C ALA A 179 8.36 2.31 -14.23
N THR A 180 7.30 1.87 -13.55
CA THR A 180 7.09 2.14 -12.12
C THR A 180 8.16 1.45 -11.26
N GLU A 181 8.58 0.23 -11.59
CA GLU A 181 9.65 -0.47 -10.85
C GLU A 181 11.00 0.26 -10.92
N TYR A 182 11.43 0.68 -12.12
CA TYR A 182 12.70 1.40 -12.28
C TYR A 182 12.66 2.79 -11.63
N LEU A 183 11.52 3.49 -11.73
CA LEU A 183 11.34 4.80 -11.09
C LEU A 183 11.26 4.69 -9.57
N ASN A 184 10.64 3.65 -9.02
CA ASN A 184 10.63 3.40 -7.58
C ASN A 184 12.05 3.14 -7.06
N LYS A 185 12.82 2.25 -7.73
CA LYS A 185 14.24 2.03 -7.41
C LYS A 185 15.07 3.30 -7.52
N ALA A 186 14.78 4.18 -8.48
CA ALA A 186 15.44 5.47 -8.59
C ALA A 186 15.16 6.37 -7.37
N VAL A 187 13.93 6.39 -6.86
CA VAL A 187 13.54 7.14 -5.66
C VAL A 187 14.23 6.58 -4.42
N GLU A 188 14.23 5.27 -4.24
CA GLU A 188 14.92 4.59 -3.13
C GLU A 188 16.42 4.88 -3.13
N ALA A 189 17.08 4.75 -4.29
CA ALA A 189 18.49 5.08 -4.45
C ALA A 189 18.79 6.58 -4.21
N ALA A 190 17.91 7.47 -4.67
CA ALA A 190 18.04 8.91 -4.45
C ALA A 190 17.85 9.30 -2.98
N GLN A 191 16.95 8.61 -2.28
CA GLN A 191 16.74 8.78 -0.85
C GLN A 191 17.95 8.29 -0.05
N ALA A 192 18.51 7.12 -0.39
CA ALA A 192 19.71 6.60 0.23
C ALA A 192 20.94 7.53 0.05
N GLN A 193 21.03 8.21 -1.09
CA GLN A 193 22.14 9.13 -1.42
C GLN A 193 21.86 10.59 -1.00
N ASN A 194 20.69 10.91 -0.44
CA ASN A 194 20.22 12.28 -0.15
C ASN A 194 20.22 13.23 -1.37
N VAL A 195 19.97 12.70 -2.58
CA VAL A 195 19.89 13.47 -3.84
C VAL A 195 18.46 13.48 -4.40
N LEU A 196 17.45 13.39 -3.52
CA LEU A 196 16.05 13.33 -3.92
C LEU A 196 15.62 14.64 -4.61
N THR A 197 15.11 14.53 -5.84
CA THR A 197 14.62 15.68 -6.62
C THR A 197 13.10 15.63 -6.75
N GLY A 198 12.45 16.80 -6.72
CA GLY A 198 11.00 16.91 -6.91
C GLY A 198 10.55 16.45 -8.31
N ASP A 199 11.42 16.57 -9.30
CA ASP A 199 11.12 16.20 -10.68
C ASP A 199 11.07 14.67 -10.82
N LEU A 200 11.98 13.95 -10.16
CA LEU A 200 11.94 12.48 -10.08
C LEU A 200 10.63 12.02 -9.41
N LEU A 201 10.26 12.61 -8.27
CA LEU A 201 9.01 12.28 -7.58
C LEU A 201 7.77 12.55 -8.44
N ALA A 202 7.77 13.64 -9.21
CA ALA A 202 6.67 13.96 -10.12
C ALA A 202 6.56 12.96 -11.27
N THR A 203 7.69 12.59 -11.90
CA THR A 203 7.71 11.55 -12.95
C THR A 203 7.30 10.18 -12.42
N THR A 204 7.74 9.81 -11.22
CA THR A 204 7.30 8.58 -10.56
C THR A 204 5.79 8.60 -10.31
N ALA A 205 5.25 9.72 -9.81
CA ALA A 205 3.81 9.86 -9.61
C ALA A 205 3.01 9.79 -10.91
N GLU A 206 3.51 10.36 -12.01
CA GLU A 206 2.90 10.26 -13.33
C GLU A 206 2.82 8.80 -13.80
N ALA A 207 3.90 8.03 -13.64
CA ALA A 207 3.92 6.62 -14.02
C ALA A 207 2.90 5.79 -13.21
N TYR A 208 2.81 6.01 -11.90
CA TYR A 208 1.80 5.35 -11.05
C TYR A 208 0.37 5.78 -11.37
N MET A 209 0.14 7.05 -11.69
CA MET A 209 -1.19 7.54 -12.08
C MET A 209 -1.64 6.94 -13.42
N SER A 210 -0.74 6.90 -14.40
CA SER A 210 -0.97 6.26 -15.69
C SER A 210 -1.20 4.75 -15.54
N LEU A 211 -0.44 4.07 -14.68
CA LEU A 211 -0.67 2.66 -14.37
C LEU A 211 -2.03 2.45 -13.69
N GLY A 212 -2.42 3.31 -12.74
CA GLY A 212 -3.73 3.25 -12.08
C GLY A 212 -4.89 3.36 -13.08
N ASN A 213 -4.80 4.26 -14.06
CA ASN A 213 -5.84 4.46 -15.09
C ASN A 213 -6.05 3.26 -16.01
N VAL A 214 -5.01 2.44 -16.23
CA VAL A 214 -5.05 1.27 -17.12
C VAL A 214 -5.20 -0.04 -16.31
N SER A 215 -5.08 0.03 -14.98
CA SER A 215 -5.20 -1.12 -14.08
C SER A 215 -6.64 -1.46 -13.75
N TYR A 216 -6.84 -2.67 -13.24
CA TYR A 216 -8.14 -3.10 -12.77
C TYR A 216 -8.65 -2.24 -11.61
N THR A 217 -9.97 -2.08 -11.55
CA THR A 217 -10.68 -1.31 -10.52
C THR A 217 -10.41 -1.76 -9.08
N ARG A 218 -9.87 -2.97 -8.89
CA ARG A 218 -9.49 -3.50 -7.57
C ARG A 218 -8.09 -3.09 -7.12
N ILE A 219 -7.18 -2.79 -8.06
CA ILE A 219 -5.76 -2.53 -7.78
C ILE A 219 -5.40 -1.07 -8.07
N ASN A 220 -6.20 -0.37 -8.87
CA ASN A 220 -5.96 1.02 -9.26
C ASN A 220 -5.82 1.97 -8.06
N GLU A 221 -6.58 1.75 -6.97
CA GLU A 221 -6.53 2.57 -5.77
C GLU A 221 -5.14 2.58 -5.12
N GLN A 222 -4.48 1.42 -5.05
CA GLN A 222 -3.13 1.31 -4.48
C GLN A 222 -2.13 2.16 -5.28
N TYR A 223 -2.21 2.12 -6.62
CA TYR A 223 -1.36 2.92 -7.48
C TYR A 223 -1.65 4.43 -7.34
N PHE A 224 -2.92 4.83 -7.21
CA PHE A 224 -3.27 6.24 -6.96
C PHE A 224 -2.80 6.71 -5.58
N HIS A 225 -2.92 5.88 -4.54
CA HIS A 225 -2.38 6.18 -3.22
C HIS A 225 -0.87 6.42 -3.26
N GLN A 226 -0.14 5.59 -4.00
CA GLN A 226 1.31 5.72 -4.18
C GLN A 226 1.67 6.96 -5.02
N ALA A 227 0.90 7.29 -6.06
CA ALA A 227 1.07 8.52 -6.82
C ALA A 227 0.86 9.77 -5.95
N ILE A 228 -0.20 9.77 -5.12
CA ILE A 228 -0.51 10.87 -4.21
C ILE A 228 0.58 11.02 -3.13
N SER A 229 1.12 9.92 -2.61
CA SER A 229 2.20 9.98 -1.62
C SER A 229 3.46 10.65 -2.22
N TYR A 230 3.85 10.29 -3.44
CA TYR A 230 4.97 10.92 -4.13
C TYR A 230 4.73 12.40 -4.45
N LEU A 231 3.51 12.79 -4.84
CA LEU A 231 3.16 14.21 -5.02
C LEU A 231 3.22 15.01 -3.70
N ARG A 232 2.78 14.41 -2.59
CA ARG A 232 2.92 15.01 -1.25
C ARG A 232 4.38 15.14 -0.85
N MET A 233 5.23 14.17 -1.17
CA MET A 233 6.67 14.27 -0.96
C MET A 233 7.31 15.36 -1.83
N ALA A 234 6.91 15.49 -3.10
CA ALA A 234 7.43 16.53 -3.98
C ALA A 234 7.08 17.95 -3.47
N THR A 235 5.85 18.13 -2.97
CA THR A 235 5.41 19.41 -2.39
C THR A 235 6.05 19.70 -1.03
N SER A 236 6.35 18.66 -0.22
CA SER A 236 7.03 18.83 1.06
C SER A 236 8.49 19.29 0.90
N VAL A 237 9.20 18.83 -0.15
CA VAL A 237 10.55 19.34 -0.49
C VAL A 237 10.55 20.85 -0.70
N LEU A 238 9.56 21.39 -1.41
CA LEU A 238 9.45 22.83 -1.63
C LEU A 238 9.09 23.59 -0.34
N SER A 239 8.21 23.03 0.49
CA SER A 239 7.87 23.57 1.81
C SER A 239 9.07 23.61 2.76
N ASN A 240 9.89 22.55 2.76
CA ASN A 240 11.08 22.44 3.58
C ASN A 240 12.13 23.48 3.21
N ILE A 241 12.33 23.77 1.91
CA ILE A 241 13.21 24.85 1.45
C ILE A 241 12.72 26.21 1.97
N ARG A 242 11.40 26.47 1.91
CA ARG A 242 10.81 27.71 2.43
C ARG A 242 10.94 27.82 3.95
N SER A 243 10.77 26.72 4.69
CA SER A 243 10.94 26.67 6.14
C SER A 243 12.40 26.88 6.57
N LEU A 244 13.35 26.23 5.90
CA LEU A 244 14.79 26.38 6.15
C LEU A 244 15.27 27.79 5.84
N THR A 245 14.82 28.39 4.74
CA THR A 245 15.17 29.77 4.38
C THR A 245 14.53 30.77 5.35
N ALA A 246 13.28 30.55 5.77
CA ALA A 246 12.66 31.32 6.83
C ALA A 246 13.43 31.25 8.16
N SER A 247 13.86 30.04 8.57
CA SER A 247 14.70 29.83 9.75
C SER A 247 16.04 30.55 9.63
N LEU A 248 16.72 30.44 8.49
CA LEU A 248 18.00 31.11 8.22
C LEU A 248 17.88 32.64 8.30
N PHE A 249 16.83 33.22 7.72
CA PHE A 249 16.59 34.67 7.81
C PHE A 249 16.21 35.10 9.23
N GLY A 250 15.49 34.27 9.99
CA GLY A 250 15.22 34.50 11.40
C GLY A 250 16.49 34.54 12.25
N VAL A 251 17.40 33.59 12.03
CA VAL A 251 18.71 33.55 12.70
C VAL A 251 19.57 34.75 12.27
N ALA A 252 19.60 35.09 10.98
CA ALA A 252 20.34 36.23 10.47
C ALA A 252 19.83 37.57 11.04
N ALA A 253 18.51 37.74 11.18
CA ALA A 253 17.92 38.90 11.83
C ALA A 253 18.34 39.02 13.31
N GLY A 254 18.42 37.88 14.01
CA GLY A 254 18.90 37.81 15.39
C GLY A 254 20.39 38.18 15.54
N ILE A 255 21.25 37.69 14.65
CA ILE A 255 22.70 38.02 14.65
C ILE A 255 22.92 39.51 14.37
N LEU A 256 22.09 40.13 13.51
CA LEU A 256 22.18 41.54 13.16
C LEU A 256 21.58 42.48 14.22
N GLY A 257 21.02 41.96 15.31
CA GLY A 257 20.43 42.76 16.39
C GLY A 257 19.19 43.56 15.96
N LEU A 258 18.49 43.11 14.91
CA LEU A 258 17.30 43.80 14.40
C LEU A 258 16.07 43.48 15.27
N GLU A 259 15.85 44.27 16.31
CA GLU A 259 14.69 44.11 17.21
C GLU A 259 13.45 44.84 16.68
N SER A 260 12.26 44.22 16.83
CA SER A 260 10.93 44.76 16.48
C SER A 260 10.61 44.82 14.96
N TYR A 261 10.13 45.96 14.47
CA TYR A 261 9.65 46.18 13.10
C TYR A 261 10.74 46.03 12.01
N PRO A 262 12.00 46.49 12.22
CA PRO A 262 13.09 46.29 11.25
C PRO A 262 13.44 44.82 11.01
N GLY A 263 13.42 43.99 12.06
CA GLY A 263 13.66 42.54 11.95
C GLY A 263 12.56 41.82 11.16
N PHE A 264 11.30 42.21 11.39
CA PHE A 264 10.17 41.69 10.61
C PHE A 264 10.24 42.09 9.13
N ILE A 265 10.60 43.34 8.82
CA ILE A 265 10.80 43.79 7.43
C ILE A 265 11.94 43.01 6.76
N PHE A 266 13.06 42.82 7.44
CA PHE A 266 14.19 42.05 6.91
C PHE A 266 13.80 40.60 6.60
N TYR A 267 13.09 39.94 7.51
CA TYR A 267 12.55 38.59 7.31
C TYR A 267 11.56 38.54 6.12
N LEU A 268 10.62 39.49 6.04
CA LEU A 268 9.62 39.56 4.99
C LEU A 268 10.25 39.78 3.61
N LEU A 269 11.19 40.72 3.50
CA LEU A 269 11.92 40.98 2.26
C LEU A 269 12.78 39.78 1.83
N GLY A 270 13.46 39.12 2.78
CA GLY A 270 14.23 37.91 2.51
C GLY A 270 13.36 36.74 2.03
N SER A 271 12.21 36.53 2.66
CA SER A 271 11.24 35.49 2.28
C SER A 271 10.62 35.73 0.90
N ILE A 272 10.27 36.99 0.59
CA ILE A 272 9.78 37.38 -0.74
C ILE A 272 10.89 37.21 -1.79
N LEU A 273 12.11 37.64 -1.50
CA LEU A 273 13.26 37.47 -2.40
C LEU A 273 13.47 36.00 -2.75
N VAL A 274 13.52 35.11 -1.75
CA VAL A 274 13.68 33.66 -2.00
C VAL A 274 12.50 33.09 -2.76
N SER A 275 11.27 33.50 -2.45
CA SER A 275 10.09 33.05 -3.19
C SER A 275 10.14 33.48 -4.67
N VAL A 276 10.57 34.71 -4.94
CA VAL A 276 10.78 35.23 -6.30
C VAL A 276 11.94 34.51 -6.99
N LEU A 277 13.02 34.21 -6.27
CA LEU A 277 14.21 33.57 -6.81
C LEU A 277 13.97 32.08 -7.12
N VAL A 278 13.19 31.39 -6.29
CA VAL A 278 12.69 30.03 -6.57
C VAL A 278 11.78 30.04 -7.79
N LEU A 279 10.86 30.99 -7.90
CA LEU A 279 10.00 31.14 -9.08
C LEU A 279 10.81 31.49 -10.34
N ALA A 280 11.82 32.34 -10.23
CA ALA A 280 12.62 32.79 -11.36
C ALA A 280 13.62 31.72 -11.85
N LEU A 281 14.29 31.01 -10.94
CA LEU A 281 15.29 30.00 -11.28
C LEU A 281 14.68 28.65 -11.69
N ARG A 282 13.55 28.24 -11.10
CA ARG A 282 12.91 26.94 -11.44
C ARG A 282 11.84 27.01 -12.53
N ALA A 283 11.26 28.18 -12.83
CA ALA A 283 10.19 28.29 -13.83
C ALA A 283 10.64 28.86 -15.18
N GLU A 284 11.95 28.94 -15.46
CA GLU A 284 12.53 29.46 -16.72
C GLU A 284 11.82 30.73 -17.25
N SER A 285 11.46 31.65 -16.35
CA SER A 285 10.72 32.89 -16.65
C SER A 285 9.31 32.74 -17.29
N LYS A 286 8.64 31.58 -17.18
CA LYS A 286 7.26 31.34 -17.65
C LYS A 286 6.27 30.97 -16.52
N PRO A 287 5.91 31.92 -15.62
CA PRO A 287 5.05 31.66 -14.47
C PRO A 287 3.59 31.29 -14.81
N LYS A 288 3.14 31.56 -16.05
CA LYS A 288 1.76 31.24 -16.50
C LYS A 288 1.53 29.76 -16.82
N GLN A 289 2.58 28.96 -17.01
CA GLN A 289 2.44 27.53 -17.33
C GLN A 289 2.29 26.65 -16.07
N TYR A 290 2.68 27.15 -14.89
CA TYR A 290 2.76 26.35 -13.66
C TYR A 290 1.80 26.79 -12.55
N PHE A 291 1.20 27.99 -12.63
CA PHE A 291 0.31 28.51 -11.58
C PHE A 291 -0.98 29.09 -12.15
N HIS A 292 -2.13 28.58 -11.70
CA HIS A 292 -3.45 29.08 -12.08
C HIS A 292 -3.70 30.52 -11.56
N ARG A 293 -3.06 30.92 -10.44
CA ARG A 293 -3.05 32.31 -9.93
C ARG A 293 -1.70 32.67 -9.27
N PRO A 294 -0.83 33.46 -9.91
CA PRO A 294 0.54 33.71 -9.43
C PRO A 294 0.63 34.55 -8.14
N LEU A 295 -0.41 35.32 -7.79
CA LEU A 295 -0.41 36.20 -6.60
C LEU A 295 -1.31 35.69 -5.46
N GLY A 296 -2.21 34.75 -5.72
CA GLY A 296 -3.19 34.27 -4.74
C GLY A 296 -2.61 33.29 -3.71
N ASP A 297 -1.75 32.38 -4.18
CA ASP A 297 -1.17 31.32 -3.32
C ASP A 297 0.01 31.81 -2.48
N LEU A 298 0.52 33.02 -2.75
CA LEU A 298 1.56 33.64 -1.92
C LEU A 298 1.02 34.19 -0.59
N VAL A 299 -0.28 34.52 -0.52
CA VAL A 299 -0.90 35.20 0.64
C VAL A 299 -1.81 34.27 1.46
N THR A 300 -2.35 33.20 0.86
CA THR A 300 -3.35 32.34 1.51
C THR A 300 -2.78 31.30 2.47
N TRP A 301 -1.48 31.04 2.44
CA TRP A 301 -0.86 30.00 3.29
C TRP A 301 -0.59 30.46 4.73
N GLU A 302 -0.13 31.71 4.94
CA GLU A 302 0.06 32.24 6.31
C GLU A 302 -1.27 32.45 7.06
N SER A 303 -2.35 32.75 6.34
CA SER A 303 -3.66 33.04 6.95
C SER A 303 -4.38 31.81 7.53
N LYS A 304 -4.08 30.60 7.03
CA LYS A 304 -4.80 29.37 7.46
C LYS A 304 -4.26 28.73 8.75
N LYS A 305 -3.13 29.19 9.30
CA LYS A 305 -2.56 28.65 10.55
C LYS A 305 -3.28 29.14 11.82
N SER A 306 -4.15 30.16 11.72
CA SER A 306 -4.83 30.77 12.87
C SER A 306 -6.29 30.34 13.10
N ARG A 307 -6.86 29.47 12.24
CA ARG A 307 -8.26 28.98 12.37
C ARG A 307 -8.36 27.49 12.71
N HIS A 308 -7.35 26.93 13.39
CA HIS A 308 -7.37 25.54 13.87
C HIS A 308 -8.07 25.33 15.23
N ARG A 309 -8.88 26.28 15.70
CA ARG A 309 -9.74 26.12 16.89
C ARG A 309 -11.12 26.76 16.68
N ALA A 310 -11.93 26.22 15.77
CA ALA A 310 -13.41 26.27 15.83
C ALA A 310 -14.04 25.71 14.55
N ARG A 311 -14.34 24.41 14.52
CA ARG A 311 -15.68 23.84 14.20
C ARG A 311 -15.56 22.34 13.93
N LYS A 312 -15.96 21.56 14.94
CA LYS A 312 -16.69 20.31 14.74
C LYS A 312 -18.02 20.62 14.04
N ARG A 313 -18.37 19.84 13.02
CA ARG A 313 -19.69 19.51 12.41
C ARG A 313 -19.68 19.62 10.88
N LEU A 314 -20.28 18.60 10.26
CA LEU A 314 -20.47 18.27 8.83
C LEU A 314 -19.32 17.38 8.31
N VAL A 315 -19.39 16.05 8.11
CA VAL A 315 -20.46 15.08 7.76
C VAL A 315 -21.41 15.60 6.69
N SER A 316 -21.33 14.96 5.52
CA SER A 316 -22.02 15.24 4.25
C SER A 316 -21.33 16.23 3.31
N SER A 317 -20.28 15.78 2.61
CA SER A 317 -20.02 16.14 1.20
C SER A 317 -19.00 15.17 0.58
N GLU A 318 -19.40 13.91 0.37
CA GLU A 318 -18.61 12.89 -0.35
C GLU A 318 -19.03 12.71 -1.82
N HIS A 319 -19.77 13.66 -2.38
CA HIS A 319 -20.23 13.63 -3.77
C HIS A 319 -19.99 14.97 -4.46
N GLU A 320 -18.72 15.38 -4.64
CA GLU A 320 -18.40 16.50 -5.53
C GLU A 320 -16.94 16.58 -6.01
N ALA A 321 -16.15 15.50 -5.89
CA ALA A 321 -14.76 15.47 -6.37
C ALA A 321 -14.53 14.58 -7.62
N SER A 322 -15.59 13.99 -8.19
CA SER A 322 -15.48 13.06 -9.34
C SER A 322 -15.89 13.66 -10.70
N LYS A 323 -16.13 14.97 -10.80
CA LYS A 323 -16.66 15.60 -12.04
C LYS A 323 -15.86 16.75 -12.64
N GLU A 324 -14.71 17.13 -12.09
CA GLU A 324 -13.99 18.32 -12.56
C GLU A 324 -12.55 17.98 -13.01
N GLY A 325 -12.46 17.28 -14.14
CA GLY A 325 -11.16 16.91 -14.75
C GLY A 325 -11.26 16.62 -16.25
N ARG A 326 -12.30 17.11 -16.93
CA ARG A 326 -12.53 16.85 -18.35
C ARG A 326 -12.91 18.15 -19.06
N GLU A 327 -11.92 18.95 -19.44
CA GLU A 327 -12.03 19.87 -20.58
C GLU A 327 -10.70 20.60 -20.82
N LYS A 328 -10.04 20.27 -21.94
CA LYS A 328 -9.57 21.19 -23.01
C LYS A 328 -8.40 20.57 -23.76
N TYR A 329 -8.64 20.15 -25.00
CA TYR A 329 -7.84 20.47 -26.19
C TYR A 329 -8.60 19.98 -27.42
N THR A 330 -8.98 20.91 -28.30
CA THR A 330 -9.57 20.61 -29.62
C THR A 330 -8.52 20.79 -30.73
N PRO A 331 -8.70 20.12 -31.89
CA PRO A 331 -7.61 19.65 -32.73
C PRO A 331 -7.42 20.48 -34.02
N ALA A 332 -6.23 20.37 -34.63
CA ALA A 332 -6.02 20.69 -36.03
C ALA A 332 -6.06 19.38 -36.84
N ALA A 333 -6.99 19.33 -37.81
CA ALA A 333 -7.19 18.25 -38.76
C ALA A 333 -5.99 18.06 -39.69
N TRP A 334 -5.84 16.86 -40.28
CA TRP A 334 -5.66 16.59 -41.72
C TRP A 334 -5.76 15.09 -42.05
N ASP A 335 -6.01 14.84 -43.34
CA ASP A 335 -6.73 13.72 -43.95
C ASP A 335 -6.15 12.30 -43.85
N VAL A 336 -7.08 11.36 -43.95
CA VAL A 336 -6.89 9.91 -44.09
C VAL A 336 -6.64 9.55 -45.56
N THR A 337 -5.57 8.83 -45.86
CA THR A 337 -5.55 7.77 -46.89
C THR A 337 -4.26 6.94 -46.82
N SER A 338 -4.41 5.62 -47.00
CA SER A 338 -3.37 4.57 -47.12
C SER A 338 -2.96 3.78 -45.87
N VAL A 339 -3.94 3.13 -45.24
CA VAL A 339 -3.73 1.82 -44.59
C VAL A 339 -3.86 0.76 -45.68
N GLN A 340 -2.75 0.13 -46.11
CA GLN A 340 -2.75 -1.26 -46.65
C GLN A 340 -1.39 -1.87 -47.04
N SER A 341 -0.23 -1.25 -46.80
CA SER A 341 1.06 -1.78 -47.28
C SER A 341 2.10 -2.15 -46.20
N GLN A 342 1.76 -2.12 -44.91
CA GLN A 342 2.72 -2.39 -43.82
C GLN A 342 2.31 -3.53 -42.87
N GLN A 343 1.44 -4.44 -43.33
CA GLN A 343 0.99 -5.60 -42.54
C GLN A 343 1.63 -6.93 -42.99
N GLN A 344 2.67 -6.90 -43.82
CA GLN A 344 3.31 -8.11 -44.36
C GLN A 344 4.81 -8.28 -44.04
N SER A 345 5.45 -7.36 -43.32
CA SER A 345 6.88 -7.49 -42.99
C SER A 345 7.20 -8.04 -41.59
N ILE A 346 6.21 -8.16 -40.69
CA ILE A 346 6.45 -8.55 -39.28
C ILE A 346 6.25 -10.07 -39.03
N LEU A 347 5.77 -10.83 -40.02
CA LEU A 347 5.53 -12.28 -39.89
C LEU A 347 6.74 -13.17 -40.26
N LYS A 348 7.96 -12.63 -40.38
CA LYS A 348 9.15 -13.40 -40.80
C LYS A 348 10.25 -13.62 -39.76
N HIS A 349 10.03 -13.26 -38.50
CA HIS A 349 11.02 -13.44 -37.43
C HIS A 349 10.53 -14.30 -36.25
N ARG A 350 9.65 -15.27 -36.51
CA ARG A 350 9.03 -16.15 -35.49
C ARG A 350 9.66 -17.55 -35.41
N ASP A 351 10.94 -17.72 -35.76
CA ASP A 351 11.62 -19.03 -35.81
C ASP A 351 12.94 -19.09 -35.02
N LEU A 352 13.02 -18.53 -33.80
CA LEU A 352 14.21 -18.72 -32.94
C LEU A 352 13.97 -18.78 -31.42
N PHE A 353 12.79 -19.24 -31.00
CA PHE A 353 12.55 -19.59 -29.60
C PHE A 353 11.71 -20.88 -29.55
N ASP A 354 12.38 -22.00 -29.77
CA ASP A 354 11.86 -23.32 -29.40
C ASP A 354 12.41 -23.63 -28.01
N VAL A 355 11.62 -23.30 -26.98
CA VAL A 355 11.82 -23.75 -25.61
C VAL A 355 10.55 -24.50 -25.23
N ASP A 356 10.73 -25.77 -24.89
CA ASP A 356 9.71 -26.79 -24.69
C ASP A 356 8.47 -26.31 -23.91
N THR A 357 7.35 -26.21 -24.62
CA THR A 357 5.99 -25.89 -24.15
C THR A 357 5.30 -27.05 -23.40
N SER A 358 5.98 -27.70 -22.44
CA SER A 358 5.40 -28.81 -21.66
C SER A 358 5.34 -28.61 -20.14
N THR A 359 5.61 -27.41 -19.64
CA THR A 359 5.43 -27.06 -18.21
C THR A 359 4.49 -25.85 -18.04
N LEU A 360 3.24 -26.01 -18.47
CA LEU A 360 2.17 -25.05 -18.17
C LEU A 360 1.50 -25.42 -16.83
N SER A 361 1.37 -24.41 -15.96
CA SER A 361 0.59 -24.38 -14.71
C SER A 361 1.27 -24.88 -13.43
N GLN A 362 2.34 -24.21 -13.00
CA GLN A 362 2.57 -24.01 -11.56
C GLN A 362 2.09 -22.60 -11.22
N THR A 363 0.93 -22.51 -10.56
CA THR A 363 0.59 -21.30 -9.80
C THR A 363 1.71 -21.09 -8.78
N VAL A 364 2.32 -19.91 -8.78
CA VAL A 364 3.38 -19.59 -7.82
C VAL A 364 2.70 -19.39 -6.46
N THR A 365 2.62 -20.46 -5.66
CA THR A 365 2.11 -20.40 -4.29
C THR A 365 3.10 -19.61 -3.43
N MET A 366 2.67 -18.44 -2.96
CA MET A 366 3.49 -17.51 -2.16
C MET A 366 3.36 -17.77 -0.66
N LEU A 367 2.21 -18.30 -0.23
CA LEU A 367 1.98 -18.82 1.11
C LEU A 367 1.62 -20.30 1.03
N GLU A 368 2.38 -21.13 1.73
CA GLU A 368 2.07 -22.54 1.98
C GLU A 368 2.32 -22.84 3.46
N ALA A 369 1.24 -23.06 4.21
CA ALA A 369 1.32 -23.35 5.64
C ALA A 369 0.57 -24.65 5.95
N ARG A 370 1.32 -25.70 6.30
CA ARG A 370 0.77 -27.03 6.60
C ARG A 370 0.75 -27.28 8.12
N LEU A 371 -0.44 -27.48 8.68
CA LEU A 371 -0.68 -27.89 10.06
C LEU A 371 -0.90 -29.40 10.12
N GLU A 372 -0.15 -30.09 10.98
CA GLU A 372 -0.32 -31.53 11.20
C GLU A 372 -1.71 -31.90 11.75
N GLN A 373 -2.30 -31.03 12.57
CA GLN A 373 -3.63 -31.23 13.16
C GLN A 373 -4.55 -30.04 12.86
N ALA A 374 -5.54 -30.24 11.99
CA ALA A 374 -6.58 -29.25 11.68
C ALA A 374 -7.42 -28.87 12.91
N ASN A 375 -7.48 -29.73 13.93
CA ASN A 375 -8.18 -29.49 15.18
C ASN A 375 -7.68 -28.22 15.90
N LEU A 376 -6.39 -27.88 15.78
CA LEU A 376 -5.83 -26.68 16.40
C LEU A 376 -6.53 -25.42 15.87
N LEU A 377 -6.50 -25.21 14.55
CA LEU A 377 -7.12 -24.04 13.92
C LEU A 377 -8.65 -24.05 14.12
N LYS A 378 -9.27 -25.22 14.09
CA LYS A 378 -10.71 -25.37 14.36
C LYS A 378 -11.10 -24.87 15.75
N LYS A 379 -10.35 -25.26 16.79
CA LYS A 379 -10.59 -24.80 18.17
C LYS A 379 -10.29 -23.31 18.34
N VAL A 380 -9.26 -22.79 17.68
CA VAL A 380 -8.95 -21.35 17.70
C VAL A 380 -10.07 -20.54 17.07
N VAL A 381 -10.49 -20.90 15.85
CA VAL A 381 -11.59 -20.23 15.13
C VAL A 381 -12.90 -20.32 15.93
N ASP A 382 -13.19 -21.46 16.55
CA ASP A 382 -14.39 -21.64 17.38
C ASP A 382 -14.40 -20.73 18.62
N ALA A 383 -13.23 -20.41 19.18
CA ALA A 383 -13.11 -19.50 20.32
C ALA A 383 -13.28 -18.02 19.93
N ILE A 384 -12.88 -17.62 18.71
CA ILE A 384 -12.88 -16.22 18.29
C ILE A 384 -14.14 -15.79 17.53
N LYS A 385 -14.84 -16.71 16.85
CA LYS A 385 -15.98 -16.40 15.96
C LYS A 385 -17.14 -15.66 16.63
N ASP A 386 -17.30 -15.79 17.95
CA ASP A 386 -18.38 -15.16 18.70
C ASP A 386 -18.02 -13.77 19.22
N LEU A 387 -16.73 -13.39 19.14
CA LEU A 387 -16.24 -12.04 19.45
C LEU A 387 -16.16 -11.18 18.19
N VAL A 388 -15.66 -11.77 17.09
CA VAL A 388 -15.34 -11.08 15.85
C VAL A 388 -15.94 -11.85 14.68
N GLN A 389 -16.58 -11.13 13.74
CA GLN A 389 -17.17 -11.73 12.55
C GLN A 389 -16.14 -11.86 11.41
N ASP A 390 -15.36 -10.81 11.21
CA ASP A 390 -14.42 -10.65 10.10
C ASP A 390 -13.06 -10.22 10.67
N CYS A 391 -11.98 -10.89 10.25
CA CYS A 391 -10.64 -10.59 10.73
C CYS A 391 -9.57 -10.84 9.66
N ASN A 392 -8.44 -10.16 9.79
CA ASN A 392 -7.25 -10.42 8.99
C ASN A 392 -6.34 -11.44 9.68
N PHE A 393 -5.91 -12.45 8.92
CA PHE A 393 -4.81 -13.32 9.27
C PHE A 393 -3.54 -12.81 8.59
N ASP A 394 -2.64 -12.24 9.39
CA ASP A 394 -1.37 -11.69 8.93
C ASP A 394 -0.33 -12.79 8.86
N CYS A 395 0.04 -13.17 7.65
CA CYS A 395 1.06 -14.16 7.39
C CYS A 395 2.40 -13.45 7.14
N ASN A 396 3.43 -13.83 7.89
CA ASN A 396 4.80 -13.36 7.72
C ASN A 396 5.79 -14.50 8.00
N ASP A 397 7.09 -14.23 7.85
CA ASP A 397 8.16 -15.22 8.11
C ASP A 397 8.14 -15.81 9.53
N SER A 398 7.64 -15.06 10.52
CA SER A 398 7.55 -15.50 11.92
C SER A 398 6.34 -16.41 12.18
N GLY A 399 5.34 -16.41 11.31
CA GLY A 399 4.14 -17.21 11.44
C GLY A 399 2.87 -16.50 10.99
N ILE A 400 1.72 -16.97 11.49
CA ILE A 400 0.39 -16.42 11.23
C ILE A 400 -0.13 -15.74 12.49
N ALA A 401 -0.30 -14.42 12.43
CA ALA A 401 -0.86 -13.61 13.50
C ALA A 401 -2.30 -13.20 13.17
N LEU A 402 -3.09 -12.92 14.21
CA LEU A 402 -4.41 -12.32 14.09
C LEU A 402 -4.60 -11.34 15.24
N GLN A 403 -5.01 -10.13 14.93
CA GLN A 403 -5.42 -9.14 15.91
C GLN A 403 -6.74 -8.52 15.49
N ALA A 404 -7.73 -8.52 16.40
CA ALA A 404 -9.03 -7.93 16.13
C ALA A 404 -9.72 -7.44 17.41
N MET A 405 -10.52 -6.39 17.28
CA MET A 405 -11.40 -5.88 18.33
C MET A 405 -12.83 -6.39 18.13
N ASP A 406 -13.59 -6.50 19.22
CA ASP A 406 -15.03 -6.74 19.13
C ASP A 406 -15.79 -5.48 18.66
N ASN A 407 -17.06 -5.63 18.26
CA ASN A 407 -17.90 -4.52 17.80
C ASN A 407 -18.08 -3.40 18.85
N SER A 408 -17.85 -3.69 20.13
CA SER A 408 -17.95 -2.69 21.22
C SER A 408 -16.61 -2.03 21.54
N HIS A 409 -15.50 -2.47 20.94
CA HIS A 409 -14.13 -2.05 21.27
C HIS A 409 -13.76 -2.20 22.76
N VAL A 410 -14.35 -3.17 23.44
CA VAL A 410 -14.12 -3.48 24.87
C VAL A 410 -13.17 -4.68 25.03
N ALA A 411 -13.20 -5.60 24.06
CA ALA A 411 -12.38 -6.80 24.04
C ALA A 411 -11.50 -6.85 22.80
N LEU A 412 -10.24 -7.24 22.98
CA LEU A 412 -9.28 -7.45 21.90
C LEU A 412 -8.79 -8.90 21.94
N VAL A 413 -8.75 -9.55 20.79
CA VAL A 413 -8.13 -10.86 20.62
C VAL A 413 -6.80 -10.69 19.89
N SER A 414 -5.76 -11.36 20.40
CA SER A 414 -4.44 -11.46 19.78
C SER A 414 -4.01 -12.91 19.76
N MET A 415 -3.84 -13.45 18.56
CA MET A 415 -3.38 -14.80 18.31
C MET A 415 -2.05 -14.73 17.57
N MET A 416 -1.12 -15.60 17.94
CA MET A 416 0.12 -15.82 17.20
C MET A 416 0.36 -17.33 17.10
N LEU A 417 0.35 -17.85 15.87
CA LEU A 417 0.81 -19.19 15.53
C LEU A 417 2.18 -19.06 14.89
N LYS A 418 3.24 -19.47 15.57
CA LYS A 418 4.58 -19.34 15.02
C LYS A 418 4.82 -20.30 13.86
N SER A 419 5.77 -19.96 13.00
CA SER A 419 6.15 -20.80 11.85
C SER A 419 6.57 -22.22 12.26
N GLU A 420 7.12 -22.43 13.46
CA GLU A 420 7.45 -23.77 13.95
C GLU A 420 6.23 -24.65 14.27
N SER A 421 5.02 -24.07 14.36
CA SER A 421 3.77 -24.85 14.47
C SER A 421 3.34 -25.47 13.13
N PHE A 422 4.01 -25.14 12.02
CA PHE A 422 3.68 -25.58 10.66
C PHE A 422 4.83 -26.39 10.04
N SER A 423 4.51 -27.41 9.22
CA SER A 423 5.47 -28.31 8.59
C SER A 423 4.94 -28.81 7.23
N PRO A 424 5.37 -28.24 6.08
CA PRO A 424 6.24 -27.07 5.91
C PRO A 424 5.50 -25.73 6.11
N PHE A 425 6.27 -24.68 6.38
CA PHE A 425 5.84 -23.29 6.35
C PHE A 425 6.67 -22.51 5.34
N ARG A 426 6.00 -21.80 4.43
CA ARG A 426 6.62 -20.89 3.48
C ARG A 426 5.73 -19.66 3.33
N CYS A 427 6.32 -18.49 3.55
CA CYS A 427 5.69 -17.20 3.33
C CYS A 427 6.73 -16.32 2.64
N ASP A 428 6.57 -16.06 1.34
CA ASP A 428 7.58 -15.34 0.55
C ASP A 428 7.49 -13.81 0.76
N ARG A 429 6.31 -13.32 1.14
CA ARG A 429 5.98 -11.92 1.40
C ARG A 429 4.90 -11.83 2.48
N ASN A 430 4.88 -10.71 3.20
CA ASN A 430 3.83 -10.43 4.17
C ASN A 430 2.48 -10.27 3.46
N ILE A 431 1.52 -11.14 3.79
CA ILE A 431 0.19 -11.18 3.18
C ILE A 431 -0.85 -11.15 4.30
N ALA A 432 -1.86 -10.28 4.17
CA ALA A 432 -3.01 -10.25 5.06
C ALA A 432 -4.19 -10.94 4.39
N LEU A 433 -4.72 -11.99 5.03
CA LEU A 433 -5.87 -12.75 4.53
C LEU A 433 -7.13 -12.31 5.29
N GLY A 434 -7.95 -11.46 4.69
CA GLY A 434 -9.22 -11.06 5.28
C GLY A 434 -10.29 -12.12 5.09
N ILE A 435 -10.68 -12.78 6.19
CA ILE A 435 -11.57 -13.94 6.16
C ILE A 435 -12.78 -13.69 7.07
N ASN A 436 -13.97 -14.01 6.56
CA ASN A 436 -15.16 -14.13 7.40
C ASN A 436 -15.09 -15.42 8.23
N LEU A 437 -15.05 -15.28 9.56
CA LEU A 437 -14.89 -16.39 10.49
C LEU A 437 -16.10 -17.34 10.48
N THR A 438 -17.30 -16.86 10.12
CA THR A 438 -18.48 -17.72 9.97
C THR A 438 -18.33 -18.67 8.77
N SER A 439 -17.79 -18.17 7.66
CA SER A 439 -17.48 -18.97 6.47
C SER A 439 -16.36 -19.97 6.74
N LEU A 440 -15.27 -19.50 7.38
CA LEU A 440 -14.16 -20.37 7.78
C LEU A 440 -14.59 -21.50 8.70
N THR A 441 -15.46 -21.22 9.68
CA THR A 441 -16.04 -22.24 10.59
C THR A 441 -16.88 -23.27 9.84
N LYS A 442 -17.56 -22.92 8.74
CA LYS A 442 -18.31 -23.89 7.94
C LYS A 442 -17.37 -24.85 7.20
N VAL A 443 -16.28 -24.32 6.63
CA VAL A 443 -15.27 -25.12 5.93
C VAL A 443 -14.49 -26.02 6.89
N LEU A 444 -14.02 -25.48 8.03
CA LEU A 444 -13.30 -26.25 9.05
C LEU A 444 -14.15 -27.35 9.72
N ARG A 445 -15.50 -27.27 9.62
CA ARG A 445 -16.39 -28.36 10.08
C ARG A 445 -16.39 -29.57 9.15
N CYS A 446 -15.98 -29.42 7.90
CA CYS A 446 -15.88 -30.53 6.95
C CYS A 446 -14.66 -31.42 7.20
N ALA A 447 -13.67 -30.92 7.95
CA ALA A 447 -12.46 -31.63 8.33
C ALA A 447 -12.63 -32.46 9.61
N ALA A 448 -12.03 -33.65 9.62
CA ALA A 448 -11.86 -34.45 10.83
C ALA A 448 -10.79 -33.82 11.73
N ASN A 449 -10.73 -34.25 12.99
CA ASN A 449 -9.81 -33.65 13.96
C ASN A 449 -8.34 -34.01 13.68
N GLU A 450 -8.09 -35.22 13.16
CA GLU A 450 -6.75 -35.72 12.83
C GLU A 450 -6.35 -35.46 11.36
N ASP A 451 -7.18 -34.72 10.60
CA ASP A 451 -6.83 -34.35 9.23
C ASP A 451 -5.72 -33.29 9.24
N ILE A 452 -4.84 -33.39 8.25
CA ILE A 452 -3.78 -32.42 8.01
C ILE A 452 -4.38 -31.27 7.21
N LEU A 453 -4.17 -30.04 7.65
CA LEU A 453 -4.65 -28.83 6.96
C LEU A 453 -3.48 -28.13 6.26
N THR A 454 -3.61 -27.87 4.97
CA THR A 454 -2.67 -27.01 4.23
C THR A 454 -3.40 -25.77 3.74
N LEU A 455 -2.89 -24.59 4.12
CA LEU A 455 -3.33 -23.29 3.66
C LEU A 455 -2.47 -22.86 2.49
N LYS A 456 -3.09 -22.50 1.37
CA LYS A 456 -2.42 -22.00 0.18
C LYS A 456 -3.00 -20.66 -0.25
N ALA A 457 -2.13 -19.69 -0.50
CA ALA A 457 -2.53 -18.40 -1.05
C ALA A 457 -1.46 -17.86 -2.02
N GLU A 458 -1.92 -17.09 -3.01
CA GLU A 458 -1.09 -16.35 -3.96
C GLU A 458 -0.68 -14.97 -3.40
N ASP A 459 0.07 -14.15 -4.16
CA ASP A 459 0.60 -12.85 -3.68
C ASP A 459 -0.50 -11.80 -3.43
N ALA A 460 -1.52 -11.77 -4.30
CA ALA A 460 -2.72 -10.95 -4.16
C ALA A 460 -3.95 -11.87 -4.22
N PRO A 461 -4.20 -12.65 -3.15
CA PRO A 461 -5.18 -13.71 -3.21
C PRO A 461 -6.59 -13.09 -3.18
N ASP A 462 -7.39 -13.35 -4.21
CA ASP A 462 -8.86 -13.18 -4.16
C ASP A 462 -9.50 -14.30 -3.33
N VAL A 463 -8.81 -15.44 -3.20
CA VAL A 463 -9.27 -16.69 -2.60
C VAL A 463 -8.12 -17.32 -1.82
N VAL A 464 -8.43 -17.82 -0.62
CA VAL A 464 -7.56 -18.75 0.10
C VAL A 464 -8.03 -20.18 -0.12
N ASN A 465 -7.08 -21.05 -0.43
CA ASN A 465 -7.32 -22.46 -0.67
C ASN A 465 -6.96 -23.27 0.59
N LEU A 466 -7.91 -24.08 1.07
CA LEU A 466 -7.75 -24.96 2.22
C LEU A 466 -7.81 -26.42 1.74
N VAL A 467 -6.71 -27.13 1.87
CA VAL A 467 -6.61 -28.55 1.55
C VAL A 467 -6.59 -29.36 2.84
N PHE A 468 -7.56 -30.26 3.00
CA PHE A 468 -7.60 -31.24 4.09
C PHE A 468 -7.20 -32.61 3.55
N GLU A 469 -6.20 -33.22 4.18
CA GLU A 469 -5.67 -34.54 3.84
C GLU A 469 -5.92 -35.47 5.02
N SER A 470 -6.68 -36.54 4.79
CA SER A 470 -6.97 -37.55 5.82
C SER A 470 -5.97 -38.69 5.75
N ALA A 471 -5.22 -38.91 6.82
CA ALA A 471 -4.19 -39.96 6.89
C ALA A 471 -4.75 -41.39 6.83
N GLU A 472 -6.00 -41.60 7.27
CA GLU A 472 -6.61 -42.93 7.34
C GLU A 472 -7.34 -43.34 6.05
N SER A 473 -7.89 -42.38 5.33
CA SER A 473 -8.82 -42.65 4.22
C SER A 473 -8.30 -42.21 2.85
N ASP A 474 -7.03 -41.75 2.78
CA ASP A 474 -6.39 -41.17 1.58
C ASP A 474 -7.32 -40.17 0.86
N ARG A 475 -8.11 -39.46 1.65
CA ARG A 475 -9.13 -38.53 1.17
C ARG A 475 -8.54 -37.13 1.19
N LEU A 476 -8.50 -36.50 0.02
CA LEU A 476 -8.13 -35.10 -0.15
C LEU A 476 -9.38 -34.27 -0.41
N SER A 477 -9.61 -33.25 0.42
CA SER A 477 -10.74 -32.32 0.28
C SER A 477 -10.20 -30.89 0.14
N GLU A 478 -10.53 -30.23 -0.96
CA GLU A 478 -10.06 -28.89 -1.29
C GLU A 478 -11.23 -27.90 -1.23
N TYR A 479 -11.03 -26.78 -0.55
CA TYR A 479 -12.05 -25.75 -0.34
C TYR A 479 -11.48 -24.37 -0.58
N ASP A 480 -12.15 -23.62 -1.45
CA ASP A 480 -11.82 -22.24 -1.76
C ASP A 480 -12.73 -21.27 -0.98
N ILE A 481 -12.12 -20.38 -0.20
CA ILE A 481 -12.82 -19.31 0.53
C ILE A 481 -12.43 -17.98 -0.08
N LYS A 482 -13.45 -17.20 -0.48
CA LYS A 482 -13.25 -15.83 -0.95
C LYS A 482 -12.75 -14.94 0.19
N LEU A 483 -11.70 -14.19 -0.11
CA LEU A 483 -11.14 -13.20 0.79
C LEU A 483 -11.92 -11.88 0.67
N MET A 484 -11.81 -11.07 1.71
CA MET A 484 -12.44 -9.76 1.80
C MET A 484 -11.38 -8.73 2.20
N ASP A 485 -11.51 -7.52 1.69
CA ASP A 485 -10.66 -6.41 2.11
C ASP A 485 -11.19 -5.86 3.44
N ILE A 486 -10.43 -6.08 4.51
CA ILE A 486 -10.74 -5.59 5.84
C ILE A 486 -9.65 -4.58 6.22
N ASP A 487 -10.07 -3.35 6.49
CA ASP A 487 -9.17 -2.29 6.95
C ASP A 487 -8.50 -2.70 8.26
N GLN A 488 -7.19 -2.52 8.30
CA GLN A 488 -6.36 -3.05 9.37
C GLN A 488 -5.91 -1.96 10.34
N GLU A 489 -6.50 -1.94 11.53
CA GLU A 489 -6.01 -1.15 12.66
C GLU A 489 -5.15 -2.02 13.58
N HIS A 490 -3.84 -2.08 13.32
CA HIS A 490 -2.88 -2.71 14.23
C HIS A 490 -2.74 -1.89 15.50
N LEU A 491 -3.08 -2.49 16.64
CA LEU A 491 -2.89 -1.88 17.95
C LEU A 491 -1.56 -2.37 18.54
N GLY A 492 -0.63 -1.44 18.74
CA GLY A 492 0.61 -1.72 19.46
C GLY A 492 0.31 -2.03 20.92
N ILE A 493 0.46 -3.29 21.32
CA ILE A 493 0.30 -3.71 22.72
C ILE A 493 1.65 -3.52 23.42
N PRO A 494 1.77 -2.60 24.40
CA PRO A 494 3.00 -2.44 25.16
C PRO A 494 3.23 -3.64 26.11
N GLU A 495 4.49 -3.96 26.39
CA GLU A 495 4.86 -4.91 27.43
C GLU A 495 4.67 -4.25 28.80
N THR A 496 3.57 -4.58 29.49
CA THR A 496 3.24 -4.02 30.81
C THR A 496 3.48 -5.03 31.92
N GLU A 497 4.00 -4.57 33.04
CA GLU A 497 4.08 -5.39 34.26
C GLU A 497 2.70 -5.52 34.91
N TYR A 498 2.33 -6.74 35.27
CA TYR A 498 1.05 -7.05 35.91
C TYR A 498 1.22 -7.19 37.42
N ALA A 499 0.23 -6.74 38.18
CA ALA A 499 0.24 -6.74 39.64
C ALA A 499 -0.12 -8.12 40.24
N ALA A 500 -0.93 -8.89 39.52
CA ALA A 500 -1.23 -10.27 39.88
C ALA A 500 -1.21 -11.14 38.62
N THR A 501 -0.53 -12.29 38.70
CA THR A 501 -0.52 -13.32 37.66
C THR A 501 -1.00 -14.63 38.26
N ILE A 502 -2.09 -15.16 37.73
CA ILE A 502 -2.76 -16.35 38.25
C ILE A 502 -2.76 -17.42 37.16
N SER A 503 -2.13 -18.56 37.43
CA SER A 503 -2.24 -19.76 36.60
C SER A 503 -3.21 -20.73 37.26
N MET A 504 -4.24 -21.15 36.53
CA MET A 504 -5.23 -22.11 37.04
C MET A 504 -5.72 -23.05 35.92
N PRO A 505 -6.40 -24.16 36.26
CA PRO A 505 -6.97 -25.06 35.26
C PRO A 505 -8.07 -24.37 34.46
N SER A 506 -8.01 -24.48 33.12
CA SER A 506 -8.97 -23.83 32.23
C SER A 506 -10.41 -24.33 32.44
N ALA A 507 -10.57 -25.61 32.77
CA ALA A 507 -11.86 -26.22 33.07
C ALA A 507 -12.52 -25.64 34.35
N GLU A 508 -11.72 -25.33 35.37
CA GLU A 508 -12.21 -24.74 36.62
C GLU A 508 -12.61 -23.27 36.39
N PHE A 509 -11.78 -22.50 35.69
CA PHE A 509 -12.11 -21.13 35.29
C PHE A 509 -13.41 -21.08 34.48
N GLN A 510 -13.55 -21.97 33.49
CA GLN A 510 -14.76 -22.07 32.68
C GLN A 510 -16.00 -22.43 33.49
N LYS A 511 -15.87 -23.30 34.50
CA LYS A 511 -16.97 -23.63 35.42
C LYS A 511 -17.37 -22.42 36.26
N ILE A 512 -16.40 -21.71 36.85
CA ILE A 512 -16.63 -20.50 37.64
C ILE A 512 -17.35 -19.44 36.83
N CYS A 513 -16.89 -19.14 35.61
CA CYS A 513 -17.54 -18.14 34.76
C CYS A 513 -18.98 -18.53 34.39
N ARG A 514 -19.25 -19.82 34.12
CA ARG A 514 -20.60 -20.31 33.82
C ARG A 514 -21.53 -20.25 35.04
N ASP A 515 -21.05 -20.65 36.21
CA ASP A 515 -21.82 -20.66 37.45
C ASP A 515 -22.19 -19.23 37.89
N LEU A 516 -21.25 -18.29 37.79
CA LEU A 516 -21.47 -16.89 38.18
C LEU A 516 -22.35 -16.12 37.16
N MET A 517 -22.29 -16.48 35.87
CA MET A 517 -23.13 -15.86 34.83
C MET A 517 -24.63 -16.08 35.07
N ALA A 518 -25.01 -17.16 35.76
CA ALA A 518 -26.40 -17.41 36.13
C ALA A 518 -26.93 -16.46 37.22
N LEU A 519 -26.04 -15.81 37.98
CA LEU A 519 -26.39 -14.94 39.10
C LEU A 519 -26.30 -13.45 38.75
N SER A 520 -25.27 -13.05 37.99
CA SER A 520 -25.04 -11.66 37.61
C SER A 520 -24.30 -11.57 36.27
N GLU A 521 -24.38 -10.41 35.62
CA GLU A 521 -23.65 -10.12 34.39
C GLU A 521 -22.21 -9.64 34.65
N SER A 522 -21.87 -9.30 35.90
CA SER A 522 -20.56 -8.77 36.28
C SER A 522 -19.91 -9.61 37.39
N VAL A 523 -18.59 -9.74 37.33
CA VAL A 523 -17.78 -10.42 38.35
C VAL A 523 -16.66 -9.50 38.83
N SER A 524 -16.53 -9.36 40.15
CA SER A 524 -15.37 -8.80 40.82
C SER A 524 -14.32 -9.89 40.99
N ILE A 525 -13.13 -9.67 40.43
CA ILE A 525 -11.97 -10.54 40.61
C ILE A 525 -11.03 -9.83 41.59
N GLU A 526 -10.95 -10.37 42.80
CA GLU A 526 -10.13 -9.88 43.91
C GLU A 526 -8.94 -10.82 44.11
N CYS A 527 -7.72 -10.31 43.97
CA CYS A 527 -6.50 -11.07 44.27
C CYS A 527 -5.86 -10.53 45.54
N THR A 528 -5.73 -11.40 46.55
CA THR A 528 -5.14 -11.07 47.86
C THR A 528 -4.13 -12.15 48.26
N LYS A 529 -3.41 -11.93 49.37
CA LYS A 529 -2.50 -12.93 49.92
C LYS A 529 -3.19 -14.25 50.31
N GLU A 530 -4.50 -14.22 50.55
CA GLU A 530 -5.28 -15.41 50.90
C GLU A 530 -5.65 -16.26 49.68
N GLY A 531 -5.61 -15.68 48.47
CA GLY A 531 -5.98 -16.34 47.22
C GLY A 531 -6.70 -15.38 46.26
N VAL A 532 -7.22 -15.96 45.16
CA VAL A 532 -8.10 -15.24 44.22
C VAL A 532 -9.56 -15.53 44.54
N LYS A 533 -10.36 -14.49 44.61
CA LYS A 533 -11.79 -14.55 44.89
C LYS A 533 -12.57 -13.95 43.72
N PHE A 534 -13.50 -14.74 43.19
CA PHE A 534 -14.46 -14.33 42.19
C PHE A 534 -15.78 -14.08 42.91
N ALA A 535 -16.22 -12.82 42.95
CA ALA A 535 -17.46 -12.42 43.61
C ALA A 535 -18.44 -11.80 42.62
N CYS A 536 -19.71 -12.12 42.73
CA CYS A 536 -20.76 -11.49 41.96
C CYS A 536 -21.93 -11.10 42.86
N SER A 537 -22.56 -9.97 42.55
CA SER A 537 -23.80 -9.53 43.18
C SER A 537 -24.82 -9.29 42.08
N GLY A 538 -26.01 -9.87 42.22
CA GLY A 538 -27.10 -9.72 41.27
C GLY A 538 -28.46 -9.82 41.98
N ASP A 539 -29.53 -9.61 41.23
CA ASP A 539 -30.89 -9.51 41.78
C ASP A 539 -31.39 -10.81 42.43
N ILE A 540 -30.91 -11.95 41.93
CA ILE A 540 -31.28 -13.29 42.41
C ILE A 540 -30.51 -13.65 43.69
N GLY A 541 -29.31 -13.07 43.87
CA GLY A 541 -28.45 -13.32 45.02
C GLY A 541 -26.98 -12.99 44.77
N SER A 542 -26.16 -13.20 45.79
CA SER A 542 -24.70 -13.03 45.73
C SER A 542 -24.00 -14.39 45.69
N GLY A 543 -22.99 -14.52 44.82
CA GLY A 543 -22.13 -15.70 44.73
C GLY A 543 -20.67 -15.31 44.97
N SER A 544 -19.91 -16.18 45.63
CA SER A 544 -18.45 -16.00 45.75
C SER A 544 -17.73 -17.32 45.72
N VAL A 545 -16.71 -17.44 44.87
CA VAL A 545 -15.81 -18.60 44.78
C VAL A 545 -14.40 -18.13 45.10
N THR A 546 -13.74 -18.79 46.06
CA THR A 546 -12.35 -18.47 46.43
C THR A 546 -11.44 -19.64 46.09
N LEU A 547 -10.45 -19.40 45.25
CA LEU A 547 -9.38 -20.34 44.93
C LEU A 547 -8.13 -19.95 45.71
N ARG A 548 -7.55 -20.94 46.39
CA ARG A 548 -6.28 -20.81 47.11
C ARG A 548 -5.20 -21.50 46.31
N SER A 549 -3.96 -21.01 46.44
CA SER A 549 -2.84 -21.66 45.77
C SER A 549 -2.71 -23.10 46.27
N HIS A 550 -2.66 -24.03 45.32
CA HIS A 550 -2.57 -25.45 45.58
C HIS A 550 -1.68 -26.12 44.54
N THR A 551 -0.72 -26.90 45.00
CA THR A 551 0.19 -27.68 44.17
C THR A 551 -0.09 -29.17 44.40
N ASN A 552 -0.59 -29.83 43.37
CA ASN A 552 -0.77 -31.27 43.32
C ASN A 552 0.40 -31.92 42.57
N VAL A 553 1.14 -32.80 43.25
CA VAL A 553 2.34 -33.45 42.70
C VAL A 553 1.99 -34.52 41.67
N GLU A 554 0.82 -35.14 41.76
CA GLU A 554 0.39 -36.22 40.85
C GLU A 554 -0.16 -35.69 39.51
N LYS A 555 -0.76 -34.50 39.52
CA LYS A 555 -1.37 -33.87 38.34
C LYS A 555 -1.07 -32.37 38.31
N PRO A 556 0.07 -31.95 37.74
CA PRO A 556 0.47 -30.55 37.73
C PRO A 556 -0.50 -29.65 36.95
N GLN A 557 -1.25 -30.21 36.00
CA GLN A 557 -2.28 -29.48 35.25
C GLN A 557 -3.43 -28.95 36.11
N LEU A 558 -3.63 -29.49 37.32
CA LEU A 558 -4.66 -29.04 38.27
C LEU A 558 -4.15 -27.97 39.24
N ASN A 559 -2.89 -27.57 39.13
CA ASN A 559 -2.28 -26.61 40.05
C ASN A 559 -2.86 -25.22 39.88
N VAL A 560 -2.93 -24.49 41.00
CA VAL A 560 -3.25 -23.08 41.05
C VAL A 560 -2.04 -22.34 41.61
N GLU A 561 -1.38 -21.57 40.75
CA GLU A 561 -0.23 -20.74 41.09
C GLU A 561 -0.67 -19.28 41.06
N ILE A 562 -0.34 -18.54 42.12
CA ILE A 562 -0.71 -17.14 42.27
C ILE A 562 0.56 -16.38 42.59
N ASP A 563 1.00 -15.55 41.65
CA ASP A 563 2.05 -14.57 41.86
C ASP A 563 1.42 -13.20 42.07
N LEU A 564 1.69 -12.60 43.23
CA LEU A 564 1.04 -11.37 43.68
C LEU A 564 2.11 -10.37 44.11
N SER A 565 2.24 -9.28 43.36
CA SER A 565 3.03 -8.12 43.78
C SER A 565 2.17 -7.14 44.59
N GLU A 566 1.00 -6.78 44.08
CA GLU A 566 0.06 -5.86 44.73
C GLU A 566 -1.39 -6.40 44.73
N PRO A 567 -2.18 -6.17 45.81
CA PRO A 567 -3.59 -6.52 45.82
C PRO A 567 -4.37 -5.76 44.75
N VAL A 568 -5.17 -6.49 43.96
CA VAL A 568 -5.98 -5.93 42.86
C VAL A 568 -7.42 -6.40 43.01
N ALA A 569 -8.36 -5.49 42.78
CA ALA A 569 -9.79 -5.77 42.78
C ALA A 569 -10.43 -5.05 41.59
N LEU A 570 -10.81 -5.81 40.55
CA LEU A 570 -11.37 -5.26 39.33
C LEU A 570 -12.65 -6.00 38.94
N THR A 571 -13.61 -5.25 38.40
CA THR A 571 -14.88 -5.79 37.94
C THR A 571 -14.87 -5.98 36.43
N PHE A 572 -15.32 -7.13 35.94
CA PHE A 572 -15.37 -7.48 34.52
C PHE A 572 -16.76 -7.98 34.11
N SER A 573 -17.05 -7.94 32.82
CA SER A 573 -18.27 -8.50 32.25
C SER A 573 -18.13 -10.01 32.05
N LEU A 574 -19.02 -10.79 32.69
CA LEU A 574 -19.04 -12.25 32.57
C LEU A 574 -19.38 -12.73 31.15
N LYS A 575 -20.12 -11.92 30.38
CA LYS A 575 -20.43 -12.22 28.98
C LYS A 575 -19.18 -12.43 28.13
N TYR A 576 -18.17 -11.57 28.30
CA TYR A 576 -16.90 -11.71 27.58
C TYR A 576 -16.06 -12.87 28.13
N LEU A 577 -15.99 -13.03 29.45
CA LEU A 577 -15.22 -14.11 30.07
C LEU A 577 -15.74 -15.50 29.64
N VAL A 578 -17.05 -15.70 29.58
CA VAL A 578 -17.65 -16.96 29.11
C VAL A 578 -17.32 -17.22 27.63
N ASN A 579 -17.22 -16.18 26.80
CA ASN A 579 -16.74 -16.33 25.43
C ASN A 579 -15.27 -16.73 25.38
N PHE A 580 -14.38 -16.10 26.17
CA PHE A 580 -12.97 -16.49 26.24
C PHE A 580 -12.80 -17.94 26.71
N CYS A 581 -13.66 -18.42 27.60
CA CYS A 581 -13.63 -19.80 28.08
C CYS A 581 -13.88 -20.86 26.99
N LYS A 582 -14.33 -20.50 25.79
CA LYS A 582 -14.41 -21.43 24.65
C LYS A 582 -13.03 -21.91 24.20
N ALA A 583 -11.98 -21.13 24.48
CA ALA A 583 -10.59 -21.51 24.26
C ALA A 583 -10.06 -22.60 25.22
N SER A 584 -10.83 -23.03 26.23
CA SER A 584 -10.39 -24.06 27.20
C SER A 584 -10.04 -25.40 26.53
N GLY A 585 -10.53 -25.67 25.32
CA GLY A 585 -10.15 -26.85 24.54
C GLY A 585 -8.74 -26.79 23.94
N LEU A 586 -8.08 -25.63 23.96
CA LEU A 586 -6.74 -25.40 23.41
C LEU A 586 -5.62 -25.65 24.43
N SER A 587 -5.87 -25.35 25.70
CA SER A 587 -4.88 -25.46 26.78
C SER A 587 -5.53 -25.94 28.07
N GLU A 588 -4.85 -26.83 28.79
CA GLU A 588 -5.33 -27.36 30.08
C GLU A 588 -5.28 -26.30 31.20
N GLN A 589 -4.42 -25.29 31.05
CA GLN A 589 -4.26 -24.18 31.99
C GLN A 589 -4.56 -22.85 31.30
N VAL A 590 -5.03 -21.90 32.09
CA VAL A 590 -5.26 -20.50 31.70
C VAL A 590 -4.48 -19.59 32.63
N ARG A 591 -3.87 -18.56 32.06
CA ARG A 591 -3.15 -17.52 32.80
C ARG A 591 -3.97 -16.23 32.77
N LEU A 592 -4.26 -15.68 33.95
CA LEU A 592 -4.94 -14.40 34.13
C LEU A 592 -3.94 -13.39 34.68
N CYS A 593 -3.73 -12.28 33.97
CA CYS A 593 -2.88 -11.20 34.44
C CYS A 593 -3.71 -9.93 34.68
N LEU A 594 -3.65 -9.40 35.90
CA LEU A 594 -4.44 -8.27 36.36
C LEU A 594 -3.55 -7.12 36.83
N SER A 595 -3.98 -5.89 36.56
CA SER A 595 -3.44 -4.67 37.15
C SER A 595 -4.47 -3.54 36.99
N ASN A 596 -4.47 -2.56 37.91
CA ASN A 596 -5.53 -1.54 37.99
C ASN A 596 -5.58 -0.59 36.78
N GLU A 597 -4.46 -0.41 36.08
CA GLU A 597 -4.33 0.56 34.98
C GLU A 597 -4.37 -0.07 33.59
N VAL A 598 -4.43 -1.39 33.50
CA VAL A 598 -4.37 -2.14 32.23
C VAL A 598 -5.53 -3.13 32.10
N PRO A 599 -5.95 -3.46 30.87
CA PRO A 599 -6.94 -4.51 30.64
C PRO A 599 -6.52 -5.85 31.24
N LEU A 600 -7.49 -6.66 31.66
CA LEU A 600 -7.28 -8.05 32.03
C LEU A 600 -6.75 -8.82 30.82
N LEU A 601 -5.61 -9.47 30.98
CA LEU A 601 -5.06 -10.41 30.02
C LEU A 601 -5.47 -11.84 30.40
N VAL A 602 -6.12 -12.56 29.48
CA VAL A 602 -6.42 -13.98 29.58
C VAL A 602 -5.63 -14.70 28.49
N GLU A 603 -4.63 -15.47 28.89
CA GLU A 603 -3.72 -16.18 27.98
C GLU A 603 -3.93 -17.69 28.04
N TYR A 604 -4.14 -18.28 26.86
CA TYR A 604 -4.10 -19.72 26.62
C TYR A 604 -2.82 -20.04 25.84
N ALA A 605 -1.92 -20.79 26.48
CA ALA A 605 -0.67 -21.21 25.85
C ALA A 605 -0.93 -22.36 24.86
N LEU A 606 -0.37 -22.25 23.66
CA LEU A 606 -0.41 -23.27 22.61
C LEU A 606 0.99 -23.92 22.46
N SER A 607 1.10 -24.93 21.61
CA SER A 607 2.38 -25.56 21.28
C SER A 607 3.37 -24.58 20.64
N ASN A 608 4.67 -24.85 20.78
CA ASN A 608 5.76 -24.12 20.12
C ASN A 608 5.80 -22.61 20.40
N ASN A 609 5.52 -22.18 21.64
CA ASN A 609 5.46 -20.76 22.04
C ASN A 609 4.42 -19.92 21.28
N SER A 610 3.43 -20.57 20.66
CA SER A 610 2.24 -19.93 20.13
C SER A 610 1.27 -19.60 21.27
N TYR A 611 0.41 -18.60 21.09
CA TYR A 611 -0.53 -18.18 22.12
C TYR A 611 -1.84 -17.64 21.55
N LEU A 612 -2.88 -17.73 22.37
CA LEU A 612 -4.14 -17.02 22.19
C LEU A 612 -4.41 -16.16 23.42
N ARG A 613 -4.37 -14.84 23.24
CA ARG A 613 -4.51 -13.83 24.28
C ARG A 613 -5.79 -13.02 24.06
N PHE A 614 -6.55 -12.86 25.12
CA PHE A 614 -7.71 -11.97 25.15
C PHE A 614 -7.44 -10.84 26.13
N TYR A 615 -7.74 -9.61 25.72
CA TYR A 615 -7.69 -8.42 26.55
C TYR A 615 -9.10 -7.94 26.80
N LEU A 616 -9.44 -7.64 28.06
CA LEU A 616 -10.75 -7.14 28.44
C LEU A 616 -10.63 -5.93 29.34
N ALA A 617 -11.22 -4.82 28.92
CA ALA A 617 -11.26 -3.61 29.74
C ALA A 617 -12.11 -3.86 31.01
N PRO A 618 -11.65 -3.38 32.19
CA PRO A 618 -12.44 -3.43 33.40
C PRO A 618 -13.67 -2.53 33.27
N LYS A 619 -14.77 -2.92 33.95
CA LYS A 619 -15.88 -2.01 34.20
C LYS A 619 -15.42 -1.00 35.24
N ILE A 620 -15.38 0.26 34.86
CA ILE A 620 -15.22 1.37 35.80
C ILE A 620 -16.50 1.38 36.64
N GLY A 621 -16.36 1.19 37.95
CA GLY A 621 -17.47 1.44 38.86
C GLY A 621 -17.78 2.93 38.85
N ASP A 622 -19.05 3.32 38.90
CA ASP A 622 -19.40 4.70 39.21
C ASP A 622 -18.83 4.99 40.61
N GLU A 623 -17.65 5.62 40.68
CA GLU A 623 -17.15 6.19 41.92
C GLU A 623 -18.09 7.35 42.27
N GLU A 624 -18.93 7.14 43.29
CA GLU A 624 -19.61 8.23 44.01
C GLU A 624 -18.61 9.15 44.72
#